data_AF-D7VGH0-F1
#
_entry.id   AF-D7VGH0-F1
#
_cell.length_a   1.000
_cell.length_b   1.000
_cell.length_c   1.000
_cell.angle_alpha   90.00
_cell.angle_beta   90.00
_cell.angle_gamma   90.00
#
_symmetry.space_group_name_H-M   'P 1'
#
loop_
_entity.id
_entity.type
_entity.pdbx_description
1 polymer ?
#
loop_
_entity_poly.entity_id
_entity_poly.type
_entity_poly.pdbx_seq_one_letter_code
_entity_poly.pdbx_strand_id
1 'polypeptide(L)'
;MKNIVYNNHINNSSFLGRKPVFTPEEENQILAVFFEQLLLFDYVVISTDKDNFTLTFLIRKLGVPTVEKLFRSGYIKLSIKSTFISSGTGRMLSNGSIDENVIYGQPPLVGGTLVDEDLDPEKNIYLGLQSFNLARNKARELIRVIAPYYLTTDNMDLGTSASGLVIDSYKSNLLDNLGLPYDKEPEHLSLQERKKLLELAHSVLEMGVISKNSFKSYNKYNTFEVAESVYNNIGKAYQIRESASQILRIENTPDLQQIFLNNRFEISDIFKLRHLKTAKFFRNWINKVGENQNSAEVTEAYLAEIKESKTFFNSLQGRVIKNTLLFGASAGLGALIAGPAGALTGAAAQPAIGLGIDYGLSLLEEFATEGLFAGKNPKMFIDKLKDEIEE
;
A
#
# COMPACT_ATOMS: atom_id res chain seq x y z
N MET A 1 6.65 2.46 15.28
CA MET A 1 6.59 2.46 13.79
C MET A 1 5.13 2.57 13.35
N LYS A 2 4.78 3.43 12.37
CA LYS A 2 3.40 3.62 11.90
C LYS A 2 3.05 2.60 10.82
N ASN A 3 1.85 2.02 10.88
CA ASN A 3 1.36 1.04 9.92
C ASN A 3 0.65 1.74 8.75
N ILE A 4 1.34 1.88 7.61
CA ILE A 4 0.87 2.69 6.47
C ILE A 4 0.62 1.77 5.27
N VAL A 5 -0.56 1.90 4.66
CA VAL A 5 -0.90 1.17 3.43
C VAL A 5 -1.09 2.14 2.27
N TYR A 6 -0.55 1.79 1.11
CA TYR A 6 -0.75 2.47 -0.15
C TYR A 6 -1.93 1.84 -0.90
N ASN A 7 -2.89 2.65 -1.32
CA ASN A 7 -4.05 2.26 -2.09
C ASN A 7 -4.05 3.01 -3.43
N ASN A 8 -3.92 2.25 -4.51
CA ASN A 8 -4.01 2.77 -5.86
C ASN A 8 -5.30 2.35 -6.57
N HIS A 9 -6.22 1.60 -5.94
CA HIS A 9 -7.37 1.01 -6.61
C HIS A 9 -8.30 2.04 -7.27
N ILE A 10 -8.44 3.23 -6.67
CA ILE A 10 -9.27 4.32 -7.23
C ILE A 10 -8.63 4.92 -8.49
N ASN A 11 -7.30 4.92 -8.59
CA ASN A 11 -6.54 5.61 -9.64
C ASN A 11 -5.63 4.66 -10.43
N ASN A 12 -5.91 3.35 -10.43
CA ASN A 12 -5.05 2.34 -11.02
C ASN A 12 -5.08 2.40 -12.55
N SER A 13 -6.24 2.73 -13.13
CA SER A 13 -6.43 2.83 -14.58
C SER A 13 -6.30 4.26 -15.13
N SER A 14 -6.12 5.28 -14.28
CA SER A 14 -5.96 6.66 -14.74
C SER A 14 -4.55 6.87 -15.25
N PHE A 15 -4.41 6.88 -16.57
CA PHE A 15 -3.34 7.63 -17.20
C PHE A 15 -3.66 9.13 -17.05
N LEU A 16 -2.63 10.00 -16.97
CA LEU A 16 -2.82 11.44 -16.78
C LEU A 16 -3.97 12.00 -17.65
N GLY A 17 -5.01 12.51 -17.01
CA GLY A 17 -6.18 13.13 -17.66
C GLY A 17 -7.26 12.16 -18.17
N ARG A 18 -7.16 10.85 -17.93
CA ARG A 18 -8.20 9.87 -18.28
C ARG A 18 -8.82 9.28 -17.01
N LYS A 19 -10.01 9.77 -16.66
CA LYS A 19 -10.77 9.27 -15.51
C LYS A 19 -11.08 7.77 -15.68
N PRO A 20 -10.76 6.94 -14.68
CA PRO A 20 -11.25 5.56 -14.59
C PRO A 20 -12.76 5.48 -14.75
N VAL A 21 -13.21 4.44 -15.45
CA VAL A 21 -14.63 4.06 -15.50
C VAL A 21 -14.75 2.76 -14.75
N PHE A 22 -15.55 2.75 -13.69
CA PHE A 22 -15.83 1.59 -12.86
C PHE A 22 -17.31 1.23 -12.98
N THR A 23 -17.58 -0.07 -13.04
CA THR A 23 -18.92 -0.62 -12.83
C THR A 23 -19.34 -0.44 -11.36
N PRO A 24 -20.65 -0.41 -11.05
CA PRO A 24 -21.13 -0.32 -9.67
C PRO A 24 -20.53 -1.40 -8.75
N GLU A 25 -20.34 -2.62 -9.27
CA GLU A 25 -19.73 -3.74 -8.56
C GLU A 25 -18.26 -3.47 -8.23
N GLU A 26 -17.49 -2.95 -9.19
CA GLU A 26 -16.09 -2.55 -8.97
C GLU A 26 -15.99 -1.41 -7.96
N GLU A 27 -16.88 -0.41 -8.04
CA GLU A 27 -16.93 0.68 -7.07
C GLU A 27 -17.18 0.18 -5.65
N ASN A 28 -18.12 -0.74 -5.46
CA ASN A 28 -18.40 -1.37 -4.17
C ASN A 28 -17.21 -2.18 -3.65
N GLN A 29 -16.52 -2.90 -4.54
CA GLN A 29 -15.32 -3.66 -4.16
C GLN A 29 -14.17 -2.73 -3.74
N ILE A 30 -13.99 -1.59 -4.44
CA ILE A 30 -13.02 -0.56 -4.06
C ILE A 30 -13.33 -0.01 -2.67
N LEU A 31 -14.61 0.27 -2.39
CA LEU A 31 -15.04 0.77 -1.08
C LEU A 31 -14.87 -0.27 0.02
N ALA A 32 -15.14 -1.55 -0.25
CA ALA A 32 -14.93 -2.64 0.71
C ALA A 32 -13.45 -2.79 1.09
N VAL A 33 -12.55 -2.75 0.10
CA VAL A 33 -11.09 -2.76 0.33
C VAL A 33 -10.67 -1.53 1.13
N PHE A 34 -11.19 -0.36 0.78
CA PHE A 34 -10.89 0.89 1.49
C PHE A 34 -11.36 0.86 2.95
N PHE A 35 -12.56 0.32 3.22
CA PHE A 35 -13.09 0.12 4.56
C PHE A 35 -12.17 -0.77 5.41
N GLU A 36 -11.79 -1.94 4.87
CA GLU A 36 -10.88 -2.86 5.55
C GLU A 36 -9.53 -2.20 5.86
N GLN A 37 -8.95 -1.48 4.89
CA GLN A 37 -7.70 -0.78 5.08
C GLN A 37 -7.80 0.29 6.18
N LEU A 38 -8.92 1.00 6.26
CA LEU A 38 -9.18 1.93 7.35
C LEU A 38 -9.33 1.21 8.71
N LEU A 39 -9.67 -0.07 8.79
CA LEU A 39 -9.68 -0.76 10.09
C LEU A 39 -8.29 -1.28 10.47
N LEU A 40 -7.52 -1.74 9.48
CA LEU A 40 -6.27 -2.46 9.68
C LEU A 40 -5.02 -1.59 9.68
N PHE A 41 -5.07 -0.33 9.25
CA PHE A 41 -3.88 0.54 9.17
C PHE A 41 -4.05 1.87 9.92
N ASP A 42 -2.92 2.50 10.26
CA ASP A 42 -2.92 3.80 10.94
C ASP A 42 -3.50 4.89 10.05
N TYR A 43 -3.10 4.89 8.78
CA TYR A 43 -3.74 5.66 7.74
C TYR A 43 -3.50 5.03 6.37
N VAL A 44 -4.34 5.41 5.41
CA VAL A 44 -4.26 4.97 4.03
C VAL A 44 -3.69 6.10 3.18
N VAL A 45 -2.62 5.85 2.44
CA VAL A 45 -2.13 6.75 1.39
C VAL A 45 -2.83 6.36 0.10
N ILE A 46 -3.67 7.23 -0.43
CA ILE A 46 -4.42 6.97 -1.65
C ILE A 46 -3.74 7.71 -2.81
N SER A 47 -3.39 7.00 -3.87
CA SER A 47 -2.81 7.61 -5.07
C SER A 47 -3.85 8.50 -5.76
N THR A 48 -3.42 9.61 -6.36
CA THR A 48 -4.27 10.52 -7.13
C THR A 48 -3.51 11.09 -8.34
N ASP A 49 -4.22 11.71 -9.27
CA ASP A 49 -3.67 12.39 -10.44
C ASP A 49 -3.75 13.93 -10.28
N LYS A 50 -3.28 14.65 -11.30
CA LYS A 50 -3.31 16.13 -11.33
C LYS A 50 -4.75 16.70 -11.29
N ASP A 51 -5.74 15.94 -11.74
CA ASP A 51 -7.15 16.38 -11.73
C ASP A 51 -7.88 15.94 -10.44
N ASN A 52 -7.15 15.28 -9.54
CA ASN A 52 -7.58 14.73 -8.27
C ASN A 52 -8.83 13.85 -8.35
N PHE A 53 -8.82 12.93 -9.30
CA PHE A 53 -9.92 11.99 -9.51
C PHE A 53 -10.30 11.25 -8.21
N THR A 54 -9.31 10.90 -7.39
CA THR A 54 -9.53 10.22 -6.10
C THR A 54 -10.44 11.02 -5.17
N LEU A 55 -10.23 12.33 -5.04
CA LEU A 55 -11.09 13.16 -4.21
C LEU A 55 -12.51 13.23 -4.79
N THR A 56 -12.64 13.35 -6.10
CA THR A 56 -13.94 13.33 -6.78
C THR A 56 -14.67 12.01 -6.52
N PHE A 57 -13.99 10.88 -6.65
CA PHE A 57 -14.55 9.55 -6.37
C PHE A 57 -15.05 9.47 -4.92
N LEU A 58 -14.20 9.82 -3.95
CA LEU A 58 -14.54 9.75 -2.53
C LEU A 58 -15.73 10.67 -2.18
N ILE A 59 -15.77 11.90 -2.66
CA ILE A 59 -16.89 12.81 -2.37
C ILE A 59 -18.19 12.29 -2.99
N ARG A 60 -18.13 11.76 -4.23
CA ARG A 60 -19.30 11.21 -4.90
C ARG A 60 -19.87 10.00 -4.17
N LYS A 61 -19.02 9.16 -3.59
CA LYS A 61 -19.44 7.92 -2.91
C LYS A 61 -19.76 8.09 -1.43
N LEU A 62 -19.05 8.97 -0.74
CA LEU A 62 -19.11 9.07 0.73
C LEU A 62 -19.78 10.35 1.21
N GLY A 63 -19.94 11.34 0.32
CA GLY A 63 -20.37 12.69 0.67
C GLY A 63 -19.26 13.55 1.28
N VAL A 64 -19.40 14.86 1.12
CA VAL A 64 -18.44 15.86 1.64
C VAL A 64 -18.17 15.72 3.14
N PRO A 65 -19.17 15.55 4.03
CA PRO A 65 -18.92 15.50 5.47
C PRO A 65 -18.02 14.33 5.88
N THR A 66 -18.25 13.15 5.30
CA THR A 66 -17.46 11.95 5.56
C THR A 66 -16.02 12.13 5.10
N VAL A 67 -15.82 12.61 3.87
CA VAL A 67 -14.48 12.86 3.31
C VAL A 67 -13.71 13.86 4.15
N GLU A 68 -14.33 14.98 4.51
CA GLU A 68 -13.70 15.98 5.37
C GLU A 68 -13.27 15.38 6.72
N LYS A 69 -14.13 14.58 7.35
CA LYS A 69 -13.84 13.95 8.63
C LYS A 69 -12.73 12.90 8.53
N LEU A 70 -12.63 12.15 7.41
CA LEU A 70 -11.53 11.23 7.15
C LEU A 70 -10.18 11.97 7.11
N PHE A 71 -10.10 13.12 6.42
CA PHE A 71 -8.90 13.95 6.38
C PHE A 71 -8.60 14.58 7.74
N ARG A 72 -9.58 15.21 8.41
CA ARG A 72 -9.36 15.81 9.74
C ARG A 72 -8.89 14.81 10.80
N SER A 73 -9.34 13.56 10.69
CA SER A 73 -8.92 12.48 11.60
C SER A 73 -7.55 11.89 11.24
N GLY A 74 -6.94 12.34 10.14
CA GLY A 74 -5.67 11.83 9.63
C GLY A 74 -5.73 10.38 9.16
N TYR A 75 -6.92 9.85 8.83
CA TYR A 75 -7.10 8.46 8.42
C TYR A 75 -6.69 8.22 6.97
N ILE A 76 -6.69 9.29 6.17
CA ILE A 76 -6.26 9.25 4.77
C ILE A 76 -5.28 10.36 4.45
N LYS A 77 -4.40 10.05 3.50
CA LYS A 77 -3.49 10.97 2.84
C LYS A 77 -3.57 10.77 1.34
N LEU A 78 -3.24 11.80 0.58
CA LEU A 78 -3.17 11.71 -0.88
C LEU A 78 -1.72 11.71 -1.34
N SER A 79 -1.41 10.93 -2.36
CA SER A 79 -0.11 10.88 -3.02
C SER A 79 -0.34 11.18 -4.50
N ILE A 80 0.16 12.32 -4.98
CA ILE A 80 0.06 12.64 -6.42
C ILE A 80 1.06 11.78 -7.14
N LYS A 81 0.60 11.03 -8.15
CA LYS A 81 1.48 10.34 -9.11
C LYS A 81 2.21 11.41 -9.91
N SER A 82 3.44 11.74 -9.50
CA SER A 82 4.24 12.79 -10.19
C SER A 82 4.92 12.25 -11.44
N THR A 83 4.95 10.94 -11.60
CA THR A 83 5.58 10.24 -12.72
C THR A 83 4.56 9.44 -13.49
N PHE A 84 4.79 9.33 -14.80
CA PHE A 84 3.96 8.53 -15.70
C PHE A 84 4.82 7.76 -16.68
N ILE A 85 4.25 6.68 -17.21
CA ILE A 85 4.81 5.89 -18.29
C ILE A 85 3.71 5.77 -19.33
N SER A 86 4.05 6.02 -20.59
CA SER A 86 3.10 5.92 -21.70
C SER A 86 3.67 5.08 -22.83
N SER A 87 2.78 4.56 -23.67
CA SER A 87 3.13 3.88 -24.91
C SER A 87 2.26 4.39 -26.05
N GLY A 88 2.80 4.40 -27.27
CA GLY A 88 2.04 4.72 -28.47
C GLY A 88 0.98 3.65 -28.77
N THR A 89 -0.25 4.08 -29.05
CA THR A 89 -1.40 3.17 -29.26
C THR A 89 -1.86 3.05 -30.72
N GLY A 90 -1.04 3.51 -31.67
CA GLY A 90 -1.43 3.60 -33.08
C GLY A 90 -2.40 4.75 -33.39
N ARG A 91 -2.89 4.79 -34.64
CA ARG A 91 -3.88 5.78 -35.10
C ARG A 91 -5.22 5.09 -35.36
N MET A 92 -6.29 5.55 -34.71
CA MET A 92 -7.64 5.10 -35.04
C MET A 92 -8.04 5.60 -36.43
N LEU A 93 -8.41 4.69 -37.31
CA LEU A 93 -8.91 4.97 -38.66
C LEU A 93 -10.43 5.19 -38.64
N SER A 94 -10.96 5.77 -39.73
CA SER A 94 -12.39 6.07 -39.86
C SER A 94 -13.30 4.84 -39.80
N ASN A 95 -12.76 3.66 -40.11
CA ASN A 95 -13.45 2.37 -40.02
C ASN A 95 -13.40 1.74 -38.62
N GLY A 96 -12.82 2.42 -37.61
CA GLY A 96 -12.67 1.92 -36.25
C GLY A 96 -11.48 0.98 -36.02
N SER A 97 -10.71 0.63 -37.06
CA SER A 97 -9.47 -0.14 -36.91
C SER A 97 -8.29 0.74 -36.47
N ILE A 98 -7.24 0.14 -35.91
CA ILE A 98 -6.04 0.83 -35.47
C ILE A 98 -4.93 0.58 -36.49
N ASP A 99 -4.35 1.64 -37.03
CA ASP A 99 -3.11 1.58 -37.80
C ASP A 99 -1.92 1.53 -36.84
N GLU A 100 -1.27 0.37 -36.77
CA GLU A 100 -0.07 0.13 -35.96
C GLU A 100 1.21 0.58 -36.67
N ASN A 101 1.20 0.88 -37.97
CA ASN A 101 2.44 1.25 -38.66
C ASN A 101 3.05 2.54 -38.13
N VAL A 102 2.21 3.43 -37.59
CA VAL A 102 2.64 4.72 -37.04
C VAL A 102 3.43 4.60 -35.73
N ILE A 103 3.40 3.44 -35.05
CA ILE A 103 4.17 3.21 -33.81
C ILE A 103 5.51 2.52 -34.06
N TYR A 104 5.71 1.89 -35.23
CA TYR A 104 6.99 1.26 -35.55
C TYR A 104 8.11 2.29 -35.71
N GLY A 105 9.28 1.98 -35.15
CA GLY A 105 10.42 2.90 -35.11
C GLY A 105 10.34 3.96 -34.01
N GLN A 106 9.24 4.01 -33.24
CA GLN A 106 9.13 4.84 -32.04
C GLN A 106 9.51 4.04 -30.79
N PRO A 107 10.07 4.68 -29.74
CA PRO A 107 10.30 4.02 -28.46
C PRO A 107 9.03 3.29 -27.95
N PRO A 108 9.16 2.07 -27.39
CA PRO A 108 7.99 1.31 -26.91
C PRO A 108 7.36 1.92 -25.67
N LEU A 109 8.16 2.59 -24.83
CA LEU A 109 7.73 3.29 -23.62
C LEU A 109 8.41 4.66 -23.54
N VAL A 110 7.67 5.62 -23.01
CA VAL A 110 8.19 6.93 -22.64
C VAL A 110 7.84 7.19 -21.18
N GLY A 111 8.87 7.33 -20.36
CA GLY A 111 8.75 7.79 -18.98
C GLY A 111 8.76 9.31 -18.93
N GLY A 112 7.93 9.89 -18.07
CA GLY A 112 7.85 11.34 -17.91
C GLY A 112 7.41 11.74 -16.52
N THR A 113 7.42 13.05 -16.28
CA THR A 113 7.13 13.66 -14.99
C THR A 113 6.19 14.82 -15.18
N LEU A 114 5.34 15.03 -14.20
CA LEU A 114 4.55 16.25 -14.11
C LEU A 114 5.47 17.44 -13.84
N VAL A 115 5.07 18.60 -14.35
CA VAL A 115 5.67 19.88 -13.99
C VAL A 115 5.20 20.31 -12.60
N ASP A 116 5.98 21.15 -11.91
CA ASP A 116 5.68 21.58 -10.55
C ASP A 116 4.28 22.18 -10.39
N GLU A 117 3.80 22.88 -11.43
CA GLU A 117 2.45 23.47 -11.47
C GLU A 117 1.33 22.41 -11.43
N ASP A 118 1.58 21.19 -11.88
CA ASP A 118 0.62 20.07 -11.83
C ASP A 118 0.73 19.28 -10.53
N LEU A 119 1.74 19.57 -9.71
CA LEU A 119 1.95 18.98 -8.40
C LEU A 119 1.39 19.84 -7.25
N ASP A 120 0.82 21.01 -7.54
CA ASP A 120 0.20 21.88 -6.55
C ASP A 120 -1.03 21.23 -5.91
N PRO A 121 -0.98 20.86 -4.61
CA PRO A 121 -2.11 20.24 -3.93
C PRO A 121 -3.37 21.10 -3.94
N GLU A 122 -3.25 22.42 -3.74
CA GLU A 122 -4.42 23.30 -3.65
C GLU A 122 -5.14 23.39 -5.00
N LYS A 123 -4.38 23.53 -6.09
CA LYS A 123 -4.90 23.49 -7.47
C LYS A 123 -5.60 22.16 -7.73
N ASN A 124 -4.97 21.04 -7.38
CA ASN A 124 -5.52 19.70 -7.65
C ASN A 124 -6.79 19.45 -6.84
N ILE A 125 -6.83 19.86 -5.56
CA ILE A 125 -8.06 19.82 -4.74
C ILE A 125 -9.16 20.68 -5.36
N TYR A 126 -8.83 21.91 -5.77
CA TYR A 126 -9.79 22.79 -6.40
C TYR A 126 -10.41 22.15 -7.65
N LEU A 127 -9.60 21.57 -8.54
CA LEU A 127 -10.07 20.84 -9.73
C LEU A 127 -10.99 19.66 -9.36
N GLY A 128 -10.61 18.85 -8.37
CA GLY A 128 -11.44 17.74 -7.89
C GLY A 128 -12.78 18.20 -7.29
N LEU A 129 -12.83 19.41 -6.72
CA LEU A 129 -14.04 20.00 -6.13
C LEU A 129 -14.96 20.68 -7.16
N GLN A 130 -14.46 21.12 -8.32
CA GLN A 130 -15.24 21.85 -9.33
C GLN A 130 -16.47 21.09 -9.83
N SER A 131 -16.43 19.76 -9.82
CA SER A 131 -17.58 18.94 -10.22
C SER A 131 -18.73 18.93 -9.21
N PHE A 132 -18.54 19.54 -8.03
CA PHE A 132 -19.54 19.62 -6.98
C PHE A 132 -19.99 21.08 -6.85
N ASN A 133 -21.30 21.31 -6.87
CA ASN A 133 -21.90 22.64 -6.74
C ASN A 133 -21.80 23.17 -5.28
N LEU A 134 -20.57 23.30 -4.78
CA LEU A 134 -20.27 23.71 -3.42
C LEU A 134 -20.20 25.23 -3.33
N ALA A 135 -20.70 25.78 -2.23
CA ALA A 135 -20.48 27.18 -1.90
C ALA A 135 -18.97 27.48 -1.84
N ARG A 136 -18.54 28.64 -2.37
CA ARG A 136 -17.13 29.04 -2.45
C ARG A 136 -16.39 28.95 -1.11
N ASN A 137 -17.06 29.29 -0.01
CA ASN A 137 -16.50 29.20 1.33
C ASN A 137 -16.25 27.75 1.75
N LYS A 138 -17.16 26.81 1.40
CA LYS A 138 -17.00 25.40 1.70
C LYS A 138 -15.85 24.78 0.90
N ALA A 139 -15.73 25.12 -0.38
CA ALA A 139 -14.61 24.66 -1.21
C ALA A 139 -13.25 25.13 -0.64
N ARG A 140 -13.14 26.39 -0.22
CA ARG A 140 -11.93 26.93 0.43
C ARG A 140 -11.60 26.22 1.75
N GLU A 141 -12.62 25.95 2.57
CA GLU A 141 -12.44 25.19 3.81
C GLU A 141 -11.88 23.79 3.52
N LEU A 142 -12.47 23.08 2.56
CA LEU A 142 -11.99 21.74 2.17
C LEU A 142 -10.56 21.77 1.65
N ILE A 143 -10.18 22.75 0.83
CA ILE A 143 -8.78 22.92 0.39
C ILE A 143 -7.84 23.04 1.59
N ARG A 144 -8.16 23.91 2.55
CA ARG A 144 -7.36 24.09 3.78
C ARG A 144 -7.27 22.83 4.64
N VAL A 145 -8.34 22.02 4.65
CA VAL A 145 -8.36 20.75 5.40
C VAL A 145 -7.54 19.68 4.72
N ILE A 146 -7.61 19.59 3.39
CA ILE A 146 -7.09 18.45 2.62
C ILE A 146 -5.63 18.67 2.19
N ALA A 147 -5.25 19.88 1.81
CA ALA A 147 -3.90 20.19 1.28
C ALA A 147 -2.75 19.71 2.20
N PRO A 148 -2.82 19.85 3.55
CA PRO A 148 -1.77 19.35 4.43
C PRO A 148 -1.58 17.83 4.44
N TYR A 149 -2.53 17.07 3.87
CA TYR A 149 -2.49 15.61 3.81
C TYR A 149 -1.97 15.08 2.47
N TYR A 150 -1.47 15.95 1.60
CA TYR A 150 -0.73 15.55 0.41
C TYR A 150 0.70 15.14 0.75
N LEU A 151 1.11 14.00 0.21
CA LEU A 151 2.47 13.50 0.25
C LEU A 151 3.13 13.72 -1.10
N THR A 152 4.32 14.28 -1.08
CA THR A 152 5.27 14.26 -2.20
C THR A 152 6.02 12.93 -2.15
N THR A 153 5.50 11.90 -2.83
CA THR A 153 6.06 10.53 -2.74
C THR A 153 7.07 10.20 -3.83
N ASP A 154 7.12 11.02 -4.88
CA ASP A 154 7.72 10.61 -6.15
C ASP A 154 8.76 11.66 -6.59
N ASN A 155 10.04 11.29 -6.57
CA ASN A 155 11.05 12.06 -7.29
C ASN A 155 10.82 11.82 -8.78
N MET A 156 10.88 12.90 -9.55
CA MET A 156 10.75 12.96 -11.00
C MET A 156 11.42 11.78 -11.75
N ASP A 157 12.56 11.27 -11.30
CA ASP A 157 13.33 10.27 -12.04
C ASP A 157 12.74 8.84 -12.07
N LEU A 158 11.74 8.52 -11.26
CA LEU A 158 11.23 7.14 -11.14
C LEU A 158 10.55 6.64 -12.43
N GLY A 159 9.81 7.50 -13.15
CA GLY A 159 9.11 7.10 -14.38
C GLY A 159 10.09 6.72 -15.50
N THR A 160 11.13 7.52 -15.69
CA THR A 160 12.19 7.27 -16.66
C THR A 160 13.01 6.04 -16.27
N SER A 161 13.35 5.90 -14.99
CA SER A 161 14.11 4.76 -14.48
C SER A 161 13.35 3.44 -14.64
N ALA A 162 12.06 3.41 -14.32
CA ALA A 162 11.22 2.22 -14.48
C ALA A 162 11.05 1.82 -15.95
N SER A 163 10.86 2.80 -16.84
CA SER A 163 10.77 2.55 -18.29
C SER A 163 12.08 1.98 -18.84
N GLY A 164 13.22 2.57 -18.45
CA GLY A 164 14.56 2.09 -18.83
C GLY A 164 14.81 0.67 -18.35
N LEU A 165 14.56 0.39 -17.07
CA LEU A 165 14.75 -0.94 -16.48
C LEU A 165 13.96 -2.03 -17.23
N VAL A 166 12.71 -1.76 -17.59
CA VAL A 166 11.87 -2.74 -18.29
C VAL A 166 12.33 -2.93 -19.75
N ILE A 167 12.73 -1.86 -20.44
CA ILE A 167 13.29 -1.97 -21.80
C ILE A 167 14.61 -2.75 -21.78
N ASP A 168 15.49 -2.49 -20.80
CA ASP A 168 16.77 -3.18 -20.65
C ASP A 168 16.56 -4.67 -20.29
N SER A 169 15.53 -4.96 -19.48
CA SER A 169 15.12 -6.34 -19.16
C SER A 169 14.59 -7.07 -20.39
N TYR A 170 13.81 -6.40 -21.24
CA TYR A 170 13.38 -6.94 -22.54
C TYR A 170 14.58 -7.27 -23.43
N LYS A 171 15.49 -6.30 -23.65
CA LYS A 171 16.70 -6.49 -24.46
C LYS A 171 17.63 -7.60 -23.95
N SER A 172 17.62 -7.82 -22.64
CA SER A 172 18.39 -8.90 -21.99
C SER A 172 17.67 -10.25 -22.00
N ASN A 173 16.53 -10.36 -22.70
CA ASN A 173 15.66 -11.54 -22.78
C ASN A 173 15.16 -12.06 -21.40
N LEU A 174 15.10 -11.21 -20.38
CA LEU A 174 14.64 -11.58 -19.03
C LEU A 174 13.11 -11.70 -18.94
N LEU A 175 12.38 -11.22 -19.96
CA LEU A 175 10.92 -11.19 -19.98
C LEU A 175 10.29 -12.33 -20.82
N ASP A 176 11.08 -13.31 -21.26
CA ASP A 176 10.61 -14.44 -22.10
C ASP A 176 9.47 -15.22 -21.41
N ASN A 177 9.64 -15.55 -20.13
CA ASN A 177 8.63 -16.23 -19.31
C ASN A 177 7.31 -15.44 -19.17
N LEU A 178 7.29 -14.16 -19.53
CA LEU A 178 6.12 -13.28 -19.55
C LEU A 178 5.51 -13.15 -20.95
N GLY A 179 5.99 -13.94 -21.90
CA GLY A 179 5.61 -13.89 -23.31
C GLY A 179 6.08 -12.59 -23.98
N LEU A 180 7.28 -12.12 -23.61
CA LEU A 180 8.00 -11.00 -24.22
C LEU A 180 9.47 -11.41 -24.49
N PRO A 181 9.73 -12.42 -25.34
CA PRO A 181 11.09 -12.77 -25.75
C PRO A 181 11.72 -11.66 -26.59
N TYR A 182 13.05 -11.53 -26.52
CA TYR A 182 13.81 -10.64 -27.39
C TYR A 182 14.01 -11.26 -28.77
N ASP A 183 12.97 -11.17 -29.61
CA ASP A 183 12.96 -11.64 -30.99
C ASP A 183 13.04 -10.49 -32.02
N LYS A 184 12.83 -9.24 -31.57
CA LYS A 184 12.88 -8.03 -32.39
C LYS A 184 13.32 -6.83 -31.55
N GLU A 185 13.76 -5.75 -32.22
CA GLU A 185 14.10 -4.51 -31.50
C GLU A 185 12.87 -3.91 -30.82
N PRO A 186 13.02 -3.24 -29.66
CA PRO A 186 11.89 -2.73 -28.88
C PRO A 186 10.97 -1.78 -29.67
N GLU A 187 11.53 -1.00 -30.58
CA GLU A 187 10.80 -0.06 -31.44
C GLU A 187 9.89 -0.78 -32.46
N HIS A 188 10.08 -2.08 -32.67
CA HIS A 188 9.28 -2.92 -33.56
C HIS A 188 8.26 -3.79 -32.81
N LEU A 189 8.11 -3.62 -31.48
CA LEU A 189 7.08 -4.30 -30.71
C LEU A 189 5.68 -3.92 -31.21
N SER A 190 4.83 -4.94 -31.33
CA SER A 190 3.41 -4.80 -31.65
C SER A 190 2.64 -4.10 -30.54
N LEU A 191 1.40 -3.68 -30.82
CA LEU A 191 0.55 -3.03 -29.82
C LEU A 191 0.32 -3.90 -28.57
N GLN A 192 0.14 -5.22 -28.76
CA GLN A 192 -0.07 -6.15 -27.65
C GLN A 192 1.17 -6.31 -26.77
N GLU A 193 2.36 -6.39 -27.39
CA GLU A 193 3.62 -6.49 -26.67
C GLU A 193 3.94 -5.20 -25.92
N ARG A 194 3.72 -4.04 -26.56
CA ARG A 194 3.84 -2.72 -25.92
C ARG A 194 2.90 -2.57 -24.73
N LYS A 195 1.67 -3.08 -24.83
CA LYS A 195 0.71 -3.08 -23.72
C LYS A 195 1.22 -3.91 -22.52
N LYS A 196 1.70 -5.13 -22.76
CA LYS A 196 2.31 -5.95 -21.70
C LYS A 196 3.53 -5.24 -21.08
N LEU A 197 4.40 -4.67 -21.91
CA LEU A 197 5.58 -3.94 -21.46
C LEU A 197 5.19 -2.71 -20.60
N LEU A 198 4.13 -2.00 -20.98
CA LEU A 198 3.57 -0.87 -20.24
C LEU A 198 2.99 -1.30 -18.88
N GLU A 199 2.24 -2.41 -18.83
CA GLU A 199 1.72 -2.98 -17.58
C GLU A 199 2.86 -3.37 -16.62
N LEU A 200 3.94 -3.95 -17.14
CA LEU A 200 5.15 -4.26 -16.37
C LEU A 200 5.84 -3.00 -15.86
N ALA A 201 6.00 -1.99 -16.71
CA ALA A 201 6.63 -0.72 -16.33
C ALA A 201 5.83 0.02 -15.25
N HIS A 202 4.50 0.03 -15.34
CA HIS A 202 3.65 0.56 -14.28
C HIS A 202 3.79 -0.21 -12.97
N SER A 203 3.88 -1.55 -13.04
CA SER A 203 4.10 -2.37 -11.85
C SER A 203 5.43 -2.05 -11.19
N VAL A 204 6.52 -1.97 -11.97
CA VAL A 204 7.87 -1.59 -11.47
C VAL A 204 7.86 -0.20 -10.85
N LEU A 205 7.22 0.77 -11.51
CA LEU A 205 7.11 2.14 -10.99
C LEU A 205 6.40 2.16 -9.63
N GLU A 206 5.25 1.49 -9.54
CA GLU A 206 4.47 1.43 -8.31
C GLU A 206 5.24 0.74 -7.18
N MET A 207 5.92 -0.36 -7.48
CA MET A 207 6.80 -1.05 -6.52
C MET A 207 7.92 -0.13 -6.03
N GLY A 208 8.50 0.68 -6.93
CA GLY A 208 9.49 1.70 -6.58
C GLY A 208 8.95 2.76 -5.60
N VAL A 209 7.75 3.28 -5.85
CA VAL A 209 7.07 4.24 -4.97
C VAL A 209 6.82 3.63 -3.59
N ILE A 210 6.27 2.42 -3.54
CA ILE A 210 5.94 1.71 -2.30
C ILE A 210 7.20 1.44 -1.48
N SER A 211 8.23 0.88 -2.12
CA SER A 211 9.50 0.52 -1.49
C SER A 211 10.22 1.76 -0.93
N LYS A 212 10.39 2.79 -1.76
CA LYS A 212 11.09 4.04 -1.37
C LYS A 212 10.45 4.72 -0.17
N ASN A 213 9.12 4.65 -0.06
CA ASN A 213 8.37 5.28 1.02
C ASN A 213 8.03 4.32 2.19
N SER A 214 8.53 3.07 2.15
CA SER A 214 8.24 2.03 3.15
C SER A 214 6.73 1.80 3.38
N PHE A 215 5.93 1.94 2.32
CA PHE A 215 4.51 1.64 2.36
C PHE A 215 4.25 0.14 2.26
N LYS A 216 3.08 -0.30 2.73
CA LYS A 216 2.55 -1.65 2.47
C LYS A 216 1.54 -1.59 1.33
N SER A 217 1.38 -2.68 0.55
CA SER A 217 0.41 -2.73 -0.56
C SER A 217 -0.41 -4.00 -0.56
N TYR A 218 -1.68 -3.87 -0.98
CA TYR A 218 -2.64 -4.95 -1.17
C TYR A 218 -2.47 -5.66 -2.52
N ASN A 219 -1.78 -5.04 -3.46
CA ASN A 219 -1.65 -5.57 -4.82
C ASN A 219 -0.73 -6.79 -4.83
N LYS A 220 -1.18 -7.83 -5.54
CA LYS A 220 -0.32 -8.96 -5.91
C LYS A 220 0.46 -8.55 -7.15
N TYR A 221 1.71 -8.14 -6.98
CA TYR A 221 2.65 -7.99 -8.09
C TYR A 221 3.18 -9.39 -8.42
N ASN A 222 2.32 -10.20 -9.06
CA ASN A 222 2.78 -11.42 -9.67
C ASN A 222 3.89 -11.05 -10.67
N THR A 223 4.82 -11.97 -10.90
CA THR A 223 5.73 -11.96 -12.07
C THR A 223 6.89 -10.95 -12.06
N PHE A 224 7.75 -10.96 -11.05
CA PHE A 224 9.11 -10.44 -11.22
C PHE A 224 10.13 -11.25 -10.39
N GLU A 225 10.76 -12.27 -10.99
CA GLU A 225 11.92 -12.95 -10.38
C GLU A 225 13.08 -11.95 -10.13
N VAL A 226 13.13 -10.86 -10.91
CA VAL A 226 14.18 -9.82 -10.81
C VAL A 226 14.00 -8.89 -9.59
N ALA A 227 12.88 -8.96 -8.85
CA ALA A 227 12.57 -8.04 -7.74
C ALA A 227 12.58 -8.67 -6.34
N GLU A 228 13.09 -9.90 -6.13
CA GLU A 228 13.06 -10.64 -4.85
C GLU A 228 13.45 -9.80 -3.61
N SER A 229 14.42 -8.89 -3.72
CA SER A 229 14.85 -8.01 -2.63
C SER A 229 13.92 -6.82 -2.35
N VAL A 230 13.10 -6.39 -3.33
CA VAL A 230 12.10 -5.31 -3.21
C VAL A 230 10.80 -5.84 -2.58
N TYR A 231 10.56 -7.15 -2.62
CA TYR A 231 9.33 -7.77 -2.10
C TYR A 231 9.19 -7.77 -0.57
N ASN A 232 10.26 -7.52 0.20
CA ASN A 232 10.17 -7.60 1.65
C ASN A 232 9.12 -6.64 2.27
N ASN A 233 8.74 -5.56 1.58
CA ASN A 233 7.63 -4.68 1.99
C ASN A 233 6.35 -4.87 1.16
N ILE A 234 6.46 -5.53 0.01
CA ILE A 234 5.42 -5.67 -1.00
C ILE A 234 4.83 -7.08 -0.87
N GLY A 235 3.70 -7.19 -0.18
CA GLY A 235 3.07 -8.45 0.19
C GLY A 235 2.70 -8.53 1.67
N LYS A 236 3.32 -7.71 2.52
CA LYS A 236 3.00 -7.60 3.96
C LYS A 236 1.54 -7.25 4.22
N ALA A 237 0.97 -6.29 3.48
CA ALA A 237 -0.44 -5.93 3.68
C ALA A 237 -1.41 -7.00 3.15
N TYR A 238 -1.02 -7.76 2.11
CA TYR A 238 -1.77 -8.94 1.70
C TYR A 238 -1.75 -10.03 2.79
N GLN A 239 -0.60 -10.30 3.40
CA GLN A 239 -0.48 -11.23 4.53
C GLN A 239 -1.28 -10.76 5.75
N ILE A 240 -1.26 -9.47 6.08
CA ILE A 240 -2.09 -8.88 7.15
C ILE A 240 -3.58 -9.10 6.87
N ARG A 241 -4.03 -8.86 5.63
CA ARG A 241 -5.42 -9.11 5.21
C ARG A 241 -5.81 -10.58 5.38
N GLU A 242 -5.01 -11.50 4.82
CA GLU A 242 -5.29 -12.95 4.92
C GLU A 242 -5.32 -13.40 6.38
N SER A 243 -4.38 -12.92 7.18
CA SER A 243 -4.29 -13.23 8.62
C SER A 243 -5.50 -12.71 9.40
N ALA A 244 -5.92 -11.46 9.17
CA ALA A 244 -7.13 -10.91 9.77
C ALA A 244 -8.38 -11.68 9.36
N SER A 245 -8.48 -12.06 8.08
CA SER A 245 -9.59 -12.85 7.54
C SER A 245 -9.65 -14.24 8.16
N GLN A 246 -8.50 -14.90 8.36
CA GLN A 246 -8.45 -16.21 9.01
C GLN A 246 -8.89 -16.13 10.47
N ILE A 247 -8.43 -15.12 11.22
CA ILE A 247 -8.86 -14.92 12.60
C ILE A 247 -10.38 -14.70 12.69
N LEU A 248 -10.95 -13.87 11.82
CA LEU A 248 -12.40 -13.65 11.80
C LEU A 248 -13.16 -14.95 11.48
N ARG A 249 -12.67 -15.77 10.55
CA ARG A 249 -13.26 -17.08 10.22
C ARG A 249 -13.24 -18.05 11.40
N ILE A 250 -12.14 -18.13 12.15
CA ILE A 250 -12.04 -18.96 13.37
C ILE A 250 -13.08 -18.52 14.40
N GLU A 251 -13.31 -17.22 14.48
CA GLU A 251 -14.32 -16.60 15.33
C GLU A 251 -15.74 -16.65 14.72
N ASN A 252 -15.98 -17.41 13.66
CA ASN A 252 -17.27 -17.49 12.95
C ASN A 252 -17.83 -16.12 12.53
N THR A 253 -16.94 -15.21 12.13
CA THR A 253 -17.28 -13.86 11.67
C THR A 253 -16.88 -13.71 10.19
N PRO A 254 -17.72 -13.10 9.34
CA PRO A 254 -17.31 -12.78 7.97
C PRO A 254 -16.08 -11.87 7.97
N ASP A 255 -15.29 -11.89 6.88
CA ASP A 255 -14.16 -10.96 6.75
C ASP A 255 -14.65 -9.50 6.59
N LEU A 256 -13.76 -8.54 6.84
CA LEU A 256 -14.11 -7.12 6.89
C LEU A 256 -14.68 -6.59 5.57
N GLN A 257 -14.22 -7.11 4.43
CA GLN A 257 -14.77 -6.73 3.13
C GLN A 257 -16.19 -7.29 2.97
N GLN A 258 -16.42 -8.55 3.33
CA GLN A 258 -17.75 -9.17 3.29
C GLN A 258 -18.74 -8.51 4.24
N ILE A 259 -18.31 -8.08 5.43
CA ILE A 259 -19.17 -7.31 6.35
C ILE A 259 -19.67 -6.03 5.66
N PHE A 260 -18.77 -5.29 5.01
CA PHE A 260 -19.13 -4.09 4.25
C PHE A 260 -20.05 -4.42 3.06
N LEU A 261 -19.69 -5.40 2.23
CA LEU A 261 -20.46 -5.78 1.03
C LEU A 261 -21.87 -6.29 1.35
N ASN A 262 -22.04 -6.92 2.51
CA ASN A 262 -23.34 -7.35 3.02
C ASN A 262 -24.17 -6.20 3.62
N ASN A 263 -23.74 -4.94 3.41
CA ASN A 263 -24.37 -3.71 3.90
C ASN A 263 -24.59 -3.68 5.42
N ARG A 264 -23.68 -4.33 6.17
CA ARG A 264 -23.71 -4.25 7.64
C ARG A 264 -23.09 -2.97 8.16
N PHE A 265 -22.16 -2.39 7.41
CA PHE A 265 -21.54 -1.11 7.72
C PHE A 265 -21.42 -0.23 6.47
N GLU A 266 -21.43 1.07 6.70
CA GLU A 266 -21.01 2.11 5.78
C GLU A 266 -19.60 2.61 6.11
N ILE A 267 -18.98 3.38 5.20
CA ILE A 267 -17.67 3.99 5.50
C ILE A 267 -17.73 4.95 6.70
N SER A 268 -18.87 5.58 6.95
CA SER A 268 -19.07 6.49 8.09
C SER A 268 -18.91 5.78 9.45
N ASP A 269 -19.21 4.48 9.53
CA ASP A 269 -19.06 3.67 10.75
C ASP A 269 -17.61 3.51 11.19
N ILE A 270 -16.65 3.79 10.30
CA ILE A 270 -15.24 3.78 10.64
C ILE A 270 -14.91 4.70 11.81
N PHE A 271 -15.66 5.79 11.98
CA PHE A 271 -15.47 6.72 13.08
C PHE A 271 -15.94 6.15 14.42
N LYS A 272 -16.84 5.17 14.43
CA LYS A 272 -17.21 4.41 15.64
C LYS A 272 -16.20 3.28 15.84
N LEU A 273 -16.02 2.44 14.82
CA LEU A 273 -15.23 1.21 14.88
C LEU A 273 -13.75 1.44 15.21
N ARG A 274 -13.10 2.46 14.62
CA ARG A 274 -11.69 2.77 14.92
C ARG A 274 -11.46 3.31 16.34
N HIS A 275 -12.51 3.82 17.00
CA HIS A 275 -12.43 4.34 18.36
C HIS A 275 -12.83 3.32 19.43
N LEU A 276 -13.19 2.09 19.04
CA LEU A 276 -13.30 0.98 20.00
C LEU A 276 -11.98 0.86 20.78
N LYS A 277 -12.07 0.74 22.12
CA LYS A 277 -10.91 0.72 23.04
C LYS A 277 -9.84 -0.33 22.68
N THR A 278 -10.25 -1.36 21.93
CA THR A 278 -9.48 -2.53 21.52
C THR A 278 -9.02 -2.46 20.05
N ALA A 279 -9.60 -1.59 19.22
CA ALA A 279 -9.29 -1.51 17.78
C ALA A 279 -7.84 -1.13 17.51
N LYS A 280 -7.29 -0.14 18.26
CA LYS A 280 -5.87 0.24 18.14
C LYS A 280 -4.93 -0.90 18.52
N PHE A 281 -5.29 -1.69 19.53
CA PHE A 281 -4.50 -2.85 19.94
C PHE A 281 -4.51 -3.93 18.86
N PHE A 282 -5.70 -4.34 18.40
CA PHE A 282 -5.83 -5.37 17.36
C PHE A 282 -5.05 -5.00 16.11
N ARG A 283 -5.21 -3.77 15.62
CA ARG A 283 -4.46 -3.24 14.47
C ARG A 283 -2.95 -3.30 14.68
N ASN A 284 -2.43 -2.85 15.81
CA ASN A 284 -1.01 -2.93 16.09
C ASN A 284 -0.52 -4.39 16.16
N TRP A 285 -1.29 -5.26 16.79
CA TRP A 285 -0.97 -6.67 16.96
C TRP A 285 -0.95 -7.41 15.61
N ILE A 286 -2.00 -7.27 14.79
CA ILE A 286 -2.08 -7.97 13.50
C ILE A 286 -1.01 -7.48 12.51
N ASN A 287 -0.65 -6.20 12.55
CA ASN A 287 0.45 -5.69 11.75
C ASN A 287 1.80 -6.22 12.24
N LYS A 288 2.00 -6.38 13.55
CA LYS A 288 3.27 -6.92 14.08
C LYS A 288 3.43 -8.42 13.77
N VAL A 289 2.37 -9.20 13.94
CA VAL A 289 2.39 -10.66 13.78
C VAL A 289 2.27 -11.04 12.30
N GLY A 290 1.33 -10.44 11.56
CA GLY A 290 1.05 -10.78 10.17
C GLY A 290 2.08 -10.27 9.14
N GLU A 291 3.04 -9.44 9.52
CA GLU A 291 4.11 -8.98 8.61
C GLU A 291 5.20 -10.02 8.34
N ASN A 292 5.34 -11.02 9.22
CA ASN A 292 6.51 -11.90 9.26
C ASN A 292 6.14 -13.39 9.32
N GLN A 293 4.84 -13.71 9.21
CA GLN A 293 4.31 -15.03 9.48
C GLN A 293 3.28 -15.43 8.43
N ASN A 294 3.24 -16.72 8.11
CA ASN A 294 2.12 -17.25 7.33
C ASN A 294 0.87 -17.33 8.23
N SER A 295 -0.29 -17.55 7.59
CA SER A 295 -1.57 -17.43 8.28
C SER A 295 -1.83 -18.53 9.34
N ALA A 296 -1.15 -19.69 9.23
CA ALA A 296 -1.16 -20.73 10.25
C ALA A 296 -0.39 -20.30 11.52
N GLU A 297 0.80 -19.72 11.36
CA GLU A 297 1.58 -19.17 12.48
C GLU A 297 0.84 -18.03 13.20
N VAL A 298 0.14 -17.17 12.44
CA VAL A 298 -0.69 -16.11 13.03
C VAL A 298 -1.87 -16.68 13.81
N THR A 299 -2.44 -17.79 13.34
CA THR A 299 -3.51 -18.51 14.06
C THR A 299 -2.99 -19.09 15.37
N GLU A 300 -1.81 -19.68 15.38
CA GLU A 300 -1.18 -20.17 16.62
C GLU A 300 -0.89 -19.03 17.61
N ALA A 301 -0.35 -17.91 17.11
CA ALA A 301 -0.11 -16.71 17.92
C ALA A 301 -1.41 -16.14 18.49
N TYR A 302 -2.49 -16.13 17.71
CA TYR A 302 -3.82 -15.71 18.15
C TYR A 302 -4.36 -16.60 19.28
N LEU A 303 -4.29 -17.93 19.11
CA LEU A 303 -4.77 -18.89 20.11
C LEU A 303 -3.93 -18.85 21.39
N ALA A 304 -2.61 -18.62 21.29
CA ALA A 304 -1.73 -18.42 22.43
C ALA A 304 -2.11 -17.15 23.21
N GLU A 305 -2.37 -16.04 22.51
CA GLU A 305 -2.74 -14.75 23.11
C GLU A 305 -4.09 -14.78 23.84
N ILE A 306 -5.00 -15.66 23.44
CA ILE A 306 -6.28 -15.86 24.14
C ILE A 306 -6.12 -16.76 25.37
N LYS A 307 -5.24 -17.77 25.29
CA LYS A 307 -5.05 -18.76 26.36
C LYS A 307 -4.17 -18.25 27.50
N GLU A 308 -3.11 -17.52 27.19
CA GLU A 308 -2.25 -16.92 28.20
C GLU A 308 -2.82 -15.56 28.59
N SER A 309 -3.27 -15.41 29.83
CA SER A 309 -3.67 -14.11 30.41
C SER A 309 -2.53 -13.08 30.53
N LYS A 310 -1.37 -13.35 29.90
CA LYS A 310 -0.21 -12.49 29.79
C LYS A 310 -0.02 -12.13 28.32
N THR A 311 -0.15 -10.84 28.02
CA THR A 311 0.05 -10.21 26.71
C THR A 311 1.28 -10.75 25.96
N PHE A 312 1.19 -10.92 24.65
CA PHE A 312 2.24 -11.31 23.68
C PHE A 312 3.61 -10.67 23.96
N PHE A 313 3.60 -9.43 24.44
CA PHE A 313 4.78 -8.64 24.76
C PHE A 313 5.52 -9.12 26.02
N ASN A 314 4.87 -9.91 26.87
CA ASN A 314 5.40 -10.45 28.12
C ASN A 314 5.91 -11.89 28.01
N SER A 315 5.52 -12.66 26.98
CA SER A 315 5.98 -14.04 26.81
C SER A 315 7.37 -14.07 26.14
N LEU A 316 8.21 -15.05 26.50
CA LEU A 316 9.55 -15.22 25.93
C LEU A 316 9.54 -15.35 24.39
N GLN A 317 8.43 -15.79 23.79
CA GLN A 317 8.24 -15.85 22.33
C GLN A 317 8.20 -14.46 21.68
N GLY A 318 7.65 -13.45 22.36
CA GLY A 318 7.73 -12.05 21.92
C GLY A 318 9.16 -11.48 21.89
N ARG A 319 10.07 -12.03 22.71
CA ARG A 319 11.52 -11.71 22.66
C ARG A 319 12.26 -12.49 21.58
N VAL A 320 11.84 -13.72 21.27
CA VAL A 320 12.47 -14.56 20.22
C VAL A 320 12.19 -14.02 18.81
N ILE A 321 11.04 -13.40 18.57
CA ILE A 321 10.72 -12.72 17.30
C ILE A 321 11.72 -11.58 16.98
N LYS A 322 12.41 -11.03 17.99
CA LYS A 322 13.48 -10.04 17.82
C LYS A 322 14.80 -10.66 17.30
N ASN A 323 15.03 -11.96 17.52
CA ASN A 323 16.28 -12.63 17.15
C ASN A 323 16.25 -13.26 15.75
N THR A 324 15.07 -13.60 15.21
CA THR A 324 14.94 -14.00 13.80
C THR A 324 15.24 -12.83 12.84
N LEU A 325 15.06 -11.59 13.33
CA LEU A 325 15.28 -10.34 12.60
C LEU A 325 16.75 -9.90 12.49
N LEU A 326 17.67 -10.47 13.27
CA LEU A 326 19.11 -10.13 13.22
C LEU A 326 19.95 -11.10 12.37
N PHE A 327 19.38 -12.22 11.95
CA PHE A 327 20.06 -13.20 11.09
C PHE A 327 19.66 -13.10 9.62
N GLY A 328 18.55 -12.43 9.28
CA GLY A 328 18.03 -12.36 7.92
C GLY A 328 18.61 -11.24 7.02
N ALA A 329 19.36 -10.29 7.57
CA ALA A 329 19.82 -9.12 6.81
C ALA A 329 21.35 -8.91 6.79
N SER A 330 22.13 -9.73 7.50
CA SER A 330 23.59 -9.55 7.53
C SER A 330 24.33 -10.80 8.05
N ALA A 331 24.56 -11.79 7.20
CA ALA A 331 25.74 -12.67 7.30
C ALA A 331 25.76 -13.67 6.14
N GLY A 332 26.80 -13.58 5.31
CA GLY A 332 27.27 -14.74 4.58
C GLY A 332 27.56 -15.88 5.57
N LEU A 333 27.32 -17.09 5.10
CA LEU A 333 27.72 -18.38 5.67
C LEU A 333 28.79 -18.30 6.77
N GLY A 334 28.40 -18.58 8.02
CA GLY A 334 29.37 -18.95 9.07
C GLY A 334 29.13 -18.39 10.47
N ALA A 335 28.01 -18.74 11.12
CA ALA A 335 27.92 -18.58 12.59
C ALA A 335 26.97 -19.56 13.30
N LEU A 336 26.35 -20.52 12.60
CA LEU A 336 25.39 -21.45 13.23
C LEU A 336 26.02 -22.67 13.93
N ILE A 337 27.34 -22.66 14.24
CA ILE A 337 28.01 -23.82 14.88
C ILE A 337 28.72 -23.48 16.20
N ALA A 338 28.42 -22.36 16.87
CA ALA A 338 28.96 -22.14 18.22
C ALA A 338 27.84 -21.85 19.20
N GLY A 339 27.61 -22.81 20.10
CA GLY A 339 26.74 -22.67 21.26
C GLY A 339 27.22 -21.57 22.24
N PRO A 340 26.72 -21.56 23.49
CA PRO A 340 26.77 -20.42 24.43
C PRO A 340 28.16 -19.86 24.81
N ALA A 341 29.26 -20.40 24.28
CA ALA A 341 30.62 -19.99 24.57
C ALA A 341 31.28 -19.10 23.48
N GLY A 342 30.61 -18.79 22.37
CA GLY A 342 31.25 -18.13 21.21
C GLY A 342 31.17 -16.59 21.12
N ALA A 343 30.51 -15.89 22.05
CA ALA A 343 30.07 -14.51 21.83
C ALA A 343 31.10 -13.39 22.13
N LEU A 344 32.38 -13.68 22.38
CA LEU A 344 33.34 -12.68 22.88
C LEU A 344 34.46 -12.23 21.92
N THR A 345 34.48 -12.69 20.68
CA THR A 345 35.54 -12.27 19.73
C THR A 345 34.93 -11.80 18.41
N GLY A 346 34.63 -10.50 18.31
CA GLY A 346 34.18 -9.90 17.06
C GLY A 346 33.87 -8.40 17.09
N ALA A 347 34.21 -7.66 18.14
CA ALA A 347 33.89 -6.24 18.28
C ALA A 347 34.99 -5.28 17.78
N ALA A 348 35.90 -5.73 16.91
CA ALA A 348 36.97 -4.90 16.40
C ALA A 348 37.02 -4.92 14.87
N ALA A 349 36.35 -3.93 14.28
CA ALA A 349 36.59 -3.30 12.97
C ALA A 349 35.33 -3.23 12.08
N GLN A 350 34.60 -2.11 12.17
CA GLN A 350 34.28 -1.30 10.99
C GLN A 350 33.83 0.12 11.40
N PRO A 351 34.10 1.14 10.56
CA PRO A 351 34.11 2.54 10.94
C PRO A 351 32.72 3.18 10.85
N ALA A 352 32.47 4.09 11.79
CA ALA A 352 31.30 4.95 11.87
C ALA A 352 31.13 5.84 10.64
N ILE A 353 30.04 5.65 9.88
CA ILE A 353 29.48 6.68 9.01
C ILE A 353 27.95 6.67 9.19
N GLY A 354 27.42 7.73 9.81
CA GLY A 354 26.04 8.18 9.62
C GLY A 354 24.91 7.57 10.47
N LEU A 355 25.10 7.33 11.78
CA LEU A 355 23.98 6.99 12.68
C LEU A 355 23.48 8.23 13.43
N GLY A 356 22.65 9.02 12.76
CA GLY A 356 21.92 10.15 13.34
C GLY A 356 20.49 9.79 13.71
N ILE A 357 20.20 9.75 15.02
CA ILE A 357 18.94 10.18 15.66
C ILE A 357 17.64 9.32 15.51
N ASP A 358 17.68 8.02 15.23
CA ASP A 358 16.43 7.20 15.27
C ASP A 358 16.39 6.04 16.28
N TYR A 359 17.52 5.65 16.87
CA TYR A 359 17.57 4.49 17.77
C TYR A 359 17.13 4.78 19.22
N GLY A 360 17.18 6.05 19.68
CA GLY A 360 16.87 6.42 21.07
C GLY A 360 15.39 6.66 21.36
N LEU A 361 14.59 7.05 20.35
CA LEU A 361 13.16 7.34 20.51
C LEU A 361 12.30 6.07 20.47
N SER A 362 12.74 5.05 19.73
CA SER A 362 12.04 3.76 19.61
C SER A 362 11.87 3.03 20.95
N LEU A 363 12.85 3.11 21.85
CA LEU A 363 12.81 2.42 23.13
C LEU A 363 11.89 3.12 24.15
N LEU A 364 11.76 4.45 24.07
CA LEU A 364 10.88 5.22 24.94
C LEU A 364 9.41 5.14 24.50
N GLU A 365 9.14 5.05 23.20
CA GLU A 365 7.79 4.74 22.70
C GLU A 365 7.34 3.32 23.08
N GLU A 366 8.25 2.34 23.06
CA GLU A 366 7.99 0.94 23.41
C GLU A 366 7.49 0.81 24.86
N PHE A 367 8.19 1.44 25.83
CA PHE A 367 7.79 1.45 27.25
C PHE A 367 6.45 2.17 27.53
N ALA A 368 6.10 3.21 26.77
CA ALA A 368 4.83 3.92 26.93
C ALA A 368 3.63 3.12 26.36
N THR A 369 3.87 2.28 25.34
CA THR A 369 2.82 1.43 24.74
C THR A 369 2.48 0.20 25.57
N GLU A 370 3.43 -0.39 26.28
CA GLU A 370 3.23 -1.61 27.09
C GLU A 370 2.24 -1.41 28.26
N GLY A 371 2.28 -0.26 28.92
CA GLY A 371 1.31 0.09 29.98
C GLY A 371 -0.11 0.36 29.46
N LEU A 372 -0.26 0.78 28.20
CA LEU A 372 -1.52 1.16 27.57
C LEU A 372 -2.33 -0.04 27.04
N PHE A 373 -1.67 -1.19 26.94
CA PHE A 373 -2.20 -2.43 26.36
C PHE A 373 -2.24 -3.62 27.34
N ALA A 374 -1.84 -3.42 28.61
CA ALA A 374 -1.95 -4.44 29.64
C ALA A 374 -3.39 -4.97 29.77
N GLY A 375 -3.55 -6.30 29.73
CA GLY A 375 -4.84 -6.99 29.84
C GLY A 375 -5.73 -6.95 28.59
N LYS A 376 -5.23 -6.47 27.45
CA LYS A 376 -5.95 -6.54 26.16
C LYS A 376 -5.48 -7.73 25.34
N ASN A 377 -6.41 -8.36 24.62
CA ASN A 377 -6.13 -9.42 23.65
C ASN A 377 -6.87 -9.12 22.32
N PRO A 378 -6.49 -9.76 21.18
CA PRO A 378 -7.06 -9.45 19.87
C PRO A 378 -8.54 -9.85 19.76
N LYS A 379 -8.99 -10.86 20.51
CA LYS A 379 -10.39 -11.31 20.54
C LYS A 379 -11.35 -10.23 21.03
N MET A 380 -10.94 -9.40 21.99
CA MET A 380 -11.80 -8.32 22.51
C MET A 380 -12.22 -7.29 21.44
N PHE A 381 -11.44 -7.12 20.35
CA PHE A 381 -11.89 -6.30 19.23
C PHE A 381 -12.95 -7.02 18.39
N ILE A 382 -12.79 -8.31 18.16
CA ILE A 382 -13.71 -9.12 17.37
C ILE A 382 -15.06 -9.25 18.08
N ASP A 383 -15.05 -9.50 19.40
CA ASP A 383 -16.29 -9.57 20.18
C ASP A 383 -17.04 -8.23 20.12
N LYS A 384 -16.32 -7.11 20.24
CA LYS A 384 -16.91 -5.77 20.07
C LYS A 384 -17.41 -5.50 18.65
N LEU A 385 -16.72 -6.01 17.64
CA LEU A 385 -17.17 -5.91 16.25
C LEU A 385 -18.45 -6.73 16.01
N LYS A 386 -18.60 -7.91 16.64
CA LYS A 386 -19.81 -8.72 16.58
C LYS A 386 -20.99 -8.01 17.23
N ASP A 387 -20.80 -7.44 18.43
CA ASP A 387 -21.84 -6.65 19.11
C ASP A 387 -22.39 -5.58 18.15
N GLU A 388 -21.50 -4.90 17.42
CA GLU A 388 -21.84 -3.84 16.46
C GLU A 388 -22.49 -4.32 15.15
N ILE A 389 -22.35 -5.60 14.79
CA ILE A 389 -22.99 -6.21 13.61
C ILE A 389 -24.41 -6.71 13.94
N GLU A 390 -24.64 -7.09 15.20
CA GLU A 390 -25.90 -7.63 15.70
C GLU A 390 -26.88 -6.55 16.21
N GLU A 391 -26.37 -5.38 16.62
CA GLU A 391 -27.16 -4.14 16.79
C GLU A 391 -27.72 -3.61 15.47
#